data_AF-A0A0S7ZM59-F1
#
_entry.id   AF-A0A0S7ZM59-F1
#
_cell.length_a   1.000
_cell.length_b   1.000
_cell.length_c   1.000
_cell.angle_alpha   90.00
_cell.angle_beta   90.00
_cell.angle_gamma   90.00
#
_symmetry.space_group_name_H-M   'P 1'
#
loop_
_entity.id
_entity.type
_entity.pdbx_description
1 polymer ?
#
loop_
_entity_poly.entity_id
_entity_poly.type
_entity_poly.pdbx_seq_one_letter_code
_entity_poly.pdbx_strand_id
1 'polypeptide(L)'
;MSYHIWDSKYRWRDGDTVIDHTIQNTWQRVANALASVEPRNQTEWQSRFYQVLDGFKFLPAGRILAGAGTQHRVTLFNCFVMGVVEDSMDGIFDGLKEGALTMQQGGGVGYDFSTLRPKGTLAHATGGIASGPVSFMRIWNTMCSTLLSTGARRGAMMATMRCDHPDIEEFINAKQSSSELNHFNLSVQVFDEFMDAVRRDDEWALVFPAADLNTNGGSDSEVSEILMKRWSGATDPIACRVIKKVKAKELWNKIVRATYDYAEPGVLFIDRINEMNNLWYCEHISATNPCGEIPLPPYGACDLGSINLTRFVTKPFTNDAKLDIERIVETTQMAVRMLDNVIDISGYPLTKQADVQNQTRRIGLGITGLANALLMLGLHYGEADSRETAAKIMKTICDTAYRASIELAKEKGPFLRFDSEKYMQSRFIQSLSQDIRDGIAKHGIRNSHLTAIAPTGTISLLANNISSGLEPIYDESVKRRVLELDGSYKEYTITDNACRLWQELNKNQSLPNQFITAEQLSPKAHLAMQAALQPYVDNSISKTINIPEDYPFDSFAEVYDLAYESGLKGCTTFRPTHDRESILKMSHAEKAPHCCNLEREAD
;
A
#
# COMPACT_ATOMS: atom_id res chain seq x y z
N MET A 1 23.76 -9.97 4.46
CA MET A 1 22.60 -9.67 3.59
C MET A 1 22.48 -8.18 3.29
N SER A 2 22.41 -7.29 4.28
CA SER A 2 22.30 -5.83 4.08
C SER A 2 23.22 -5.24 3.03
N TYR A 3 24.52 -5.55 3.09
CA TYR A 3 25.49 -5.08 2.08
C TYR A 3 25.16 -5.56 0.67
N HIS A 4 24.70 -6.80 0.50
CA HIS A 4 24.33 -7.35 -0.80
C HIS A 4 23.07 -6.68 -1.37
N ILE A 5 22.06 -6.42 -0.52
CA ILE A 5 20.86 -5.67 -0.93
C ILE A 5 21.24 -4.24 -1.33
N TRP A 6 22.06 -3.56 -0.53
CA TRP A 6 22.57 -2.24 -0.88
C TRP A 6 23.35 -2.25 -2.21
N ASP A 7 24.31 -3.17 -2.35
CA ASP A 7 25.17 -3.25 -3.53
C ASP A 7 24.39 -3.52 -4.82
N SER A 8 23.34 -4.35 -4.74
CA SER A 8 22.52 -4.74 -5.88
C SER A 8 21.39 -3.76 -6.21
N LYS A 9 20.83 -3.04 -5.23
CA LYS A 9 19.62 -2.21 -5.42
C LYS A 9 19.83 -0.71 -5.26
N TYR A 10 20.76 -0.28 -4.40
CA TYR A 10 20.84 1.12 -3.95
C TYR A 10 22.21 1.77 -4.15
N ARG A 11 23.25 0.98 -4.43
CA ARG A 11 24.60 1.48 -4.70
C ARG A 11 24.64 2.15 -6.07
N TRP A 12 24.85 3.46 -6.08
CA TRP A 12 24.97 4.20 -7.31
C TRP A 12 26.31 3.92 -8.01
N ARG A 13 26.20 3.60 -9.29
CA ARG A 13 27.30 3.44 -10.26
C ARG A 13 27.01 4.34 -11.46
N ASP A 14 28.02 5.06 -11.93
CA ASP A 14 27.97 5.82 -13.18
C ASP A 14 28.76 5.05 -14.24
N GLY A 15 28.04 4.31 -15.09
CA GLY A 15 28.63 3.25 -15.92
C GLY A 15 29.35 2.22 -15.03
N ASP A 16 30.63 1.98 -15.32
CA ASP A 16 31.48 1.07 -14.53
C ASP A 16 32.08 1.73 -13.27
N THR A 17 31.89 3.05 -13.10
CA THR A 17 32.46 3.78 -11.98
C THR A 17 31.56 3.68 -10.76
N VAL A 18 32.05 3.08 -9.69
CA VAL A 18 31.38 3.08 -8.39
C VAL A 18 31.48 4.47 -7.77
N ILE A 19 30.34 5.10 -7.50
CA ILE A 19 30.28 6.40 -6.80
C ILE A 19 30.01 6.20 -5.30
N ASP A 20 28.99 5.40 -4.97
CA ASP A 20 28.70 5.07 -3.58
C ASP A 20 29.62 3.92 -3.12
N HIS A 21 30.73 4.24 -2.43
CA HIS A 21 31.65 3.21 -1.93
C HIS A 21 31.14 2.48 -0.69
N THR A 22 30.28 3.14 0.09
CA THR A 22 29.70 2.64 1.35
C THR A 22 28.23 3.03 1.45
N ILE A 23 27.48 2.38 2.34
CA ILE A 23 26.09 2.75 2.65
C ILE A 23 26.03 4.21 3.13
N GLN A 24 27.03 4.66 3.89
CA GLN A 24 27.16 6.05 4.34
C GLN A 24 27.31 7.03 3.18
N ASN A 25 27.95 6.66 2.07
CA ASN A 25 27.98 7.50 0.88
C ASN A 25 26.58 7.64 0.26
N THR A 26 25.79 6.56 0.22
CA THR A 26 24.37 6.64 -0.19
C THR A 26 23.58 7.56 0.74
N TRP A 27 23.75 7.46 2.07
CA TRP A 27 23.10 8.38 3.00
C TRP A 27 23.50 9.84 2.76
N GLN A 28 24.78 10.09 2.52
CA GLN A 28 25.27 11.43 2.21
C GLN A 28 24.66 11.96 0.92
N ARG A 29 24.62 11.15 -0.15
CA ARG A 29 24.01 11.51 -1.43
C ARG A 29 22.52 11.88 -1.27
N VAL A 30 21.75 11.01 -0.61
CA VAL A 30 20.31 11.24 -0.39
C VAL A 30 20.09 12.49 0.47
N ALA A 31 20.84 12.66 1.55
CA ALA A 31 20.76 13.84 2.40
C ALA A 31 21.10 15.14 1.64
N ASN A 32 22.14 15.11 0.80
CA ASN A 32 22.52 16.26 -0.05
C ASN A 32 21.40 16.63 -1.02
N ALA A 33 20.84 15.63 -1.71
CA ALA A 33 19.79 15.84 -2.69
C ALA A 33 18.55 16.46 -2.03
N LEU A 34 18.09 15.91 -0.91
CA LEU A 34 16.92 16.40 -0.19
C LEU A 34 17.14 17.78 0.43
N ALA A 35 18.36 18.09 0.87
CA ALA A 35 18.68 19.42 1.40
C ALA A 35 18.83 20.48 0.30
N SER A 36 18.98 20.10 -0.98
CA SER A 36 19.21 21.06 -2.07
C SER A 36 18.02 21.99 -2.36
N VAL A 37 16.80 21.56 -2.02
CA VAL A 37 15.56 22.34 -2.16
C VAL A 37 15.23 23.16 -0.92
N GLU A 38 16.06 23.09 0.11
CA GLU A 38 15.89 23.93 1.28
C GLU A 38 16.21 25.39 0.96
N PRO A 39 15.33 26.35 1.32
CA PRO A 39 15.51 27.74 0.95
C PRO A 39 16.69 28.41 1.68
N ARG A 40 17.07 27.89 2.86
CA ARG A 40 18.17 28.38 3.70
C ARG A 40 18.83 27.21 4.44
N ASN A 41 20.06 27.42 4.92
CA ASN A 41 20.80 26.48 5.76
C ASN A 41 20.95 25.06 5.16
N GLN A 42 21.13 24.93 3.85
CA GLN A 42 21.21 23.64 3.16
C GLN A 42 22.25 22.69 3.79
N THR A 43 23.43 23.19 4.18
CA THR A 43 24.47 22.39 4.85
C THR A 43 24.06 21.88 6.23
N GLU A 44 23.28 22.68 6.98
CA GLU A 44 22.76 22.26 8.29
C GLU A 44 21.70 21.17 8.10
N TRP A 45 20.77 21.36 7.16
CA TRP A 45 19.75 20.37 6.83
C TRP A 45 20.34 19.08 6.31
N GLN A 46 21.35 19.16 5.45
CA GLN A 46 22.13 18.01 5.00
C GLN A 46 22.66 17.19 6.18
N SER A 47 23.25 17.85 7.19
CA SER A 47 23.76 17.18 8.39
C SER A 47 22.64 16.50 9.18
N ARG A 48 21.52 17.19 9.38
CA ARG A 48 20.35 16.67 10.12
C ARG A 48 19.70 15.47 9.40
N PHE A 49 19.53 15.56 8.08
CA PHE A 49 19.00 14.46 7.27
C PHE A 49 19.93 13.25 7.29
N TYR A 50 21.25 13.46 7.18
CA TYR A 50 22.23 12.38 7.30
C TYR A 50 22.12 11.67 8.66
N GLN A 51 22.01 12.40 9.77
CA GLN A 51 21.93 11.82 11.12
C GLN A 51 20.72 10.90 11.34
N VAL A 52 19.64 11.13 10.60
CA VAL A 52 18.38 10.37 10.66
C VAL A 52 18.41 9.15 9.75
N LEU A 53 19.14 9.23 8.63
CA LEU A 53 19.43 8.07 7.78
C LEU A 53 20.46 7.14 8.42
N ASP A 54 21.44 7.72 9.14
CA ASP A 54 22.52 6.97 9.75
C ASP A 54 22.02 5.94 10.77
N GLY A 55 22.63 4.76 10.73
CA GLY A 55 22.22 3.62 11.55
C GLY A 55 20.80 3.12 11.27
N PHE A 56 20.23 3.42 10.09
CA PHE A 56 18.91 2.95 9.65
C PHE A 56 17.74 3.40 10.54
N LYS A 57 17.80 4.57 11.18
CA LYS A 57 16.70 5.06 12.06
C LYS A 57 15.45 5.39 11.26
N PHE A 58 15.64 6.05 10.12
CA PHE A 58 14.63 6.27 9.09
C PHE A 58 15.04 5.61 7.79
N LEU A 59 14.09 4.96 7.14
CA LEU A 59 14.26 4.33 5.84
C LEU A 59 13.30 5.00 4.84
N PRO A 60 13.79 5.91 3.99
CA PRO A 60 13.08 6.30 2.79
C PRO A 60 12.78 5.07 1.94
N ALA A 61 11.72 5.13 1.14
CA ALA A 61 11.41 4.05 0.22
C ALA A 61 12.53 3.84 -0.83
N GLY A 62 12.53 2.65 -1.44
CA GLY A 62 13.63 2.18 -2.28
C GLY A 62 13.96 3.12 -3.45
N ARG A 63 12.96 3.73 -4.08
CA ARG A 63 13.16 4.72 -5.18
C ARG A 63 13.88 5.97 -4.73
N ILE A 64 13.61 6.46 -3.52
CA ILE A 64 14.34 7.60 -2.95
C ILE A 64 15.82 7.21 -2.77
N LEU A 65 16.08 6.02 -2.21
CA LEU A 65 17.45 5.52 -2.00
C LEU A 65 18.21 5.31 -3.32
N ALA A 66 17.56 4.72 -4.30
CA ALA A 66 18.13 4.42 -5.61
C ALA A 66 18.32 5.66 -6.48
N GLY A 67 17.39 6.62 -6.42
CA GLY A 67 17.31 7.72 -7.38
C GLY A 67 17.84 9.08 -6.90
N ALA A 68 17.62 9.44 -5.62
CA ALA A 68 17.86 10.81 -5.17
C ALA A 68 19.35 11.21 -5.27
N GLY A 69 19.65 12.30 -5.98
CA GLY A 69 21.03 12.76 -6.18
C GLY A 69 21.86 11.93 -7.16
N THR A 70 21.23 11.03 -7.92
CA THR A 70 21.86 10.36 -9.08
C THR A 70 21.59 11.13 -10.37
N GLN A 71 22.27 10.76 -11.46
CA GLN A 71 22.00 11.33 -12.79
C GLN A 71 20.77 10.71 -13.49
N HIS A 72 20.13 9.70 -12.88
CA HIS A 72 19.00 9.01 -13.48
C HIS A 72 17.75 9.89 -13.44
N ARG A 73 17.10 10.05 -14.61
CA ARG A 73 15.77 10.68 -14.70
C ARG A 73 14.70 9.65 -14.38
N VAL A 74 14.46 9.44 -13.10
CA VAL A 74 13.44 8.52 -12.57
C VAL A 74 12.54 9.24 -11.58
N THR A 75 11.34 8.69 -11.39
CA THR A 75 10.51 9.07 -10.25
C THR A 75 11.13 8.56 -8.95
N LEU A 76 11.04 9.37 -7.89
CA LEU A 76 11.39 8.96 -6.53
C LEU A 76 10.20 8.31 -5.79
N PHE A 77 9.04 8.30 -6.42
CA PHE A 77 7.80 7.73 -5.89
C PHE A 77 7.64 6.29 -6.34
N ASN A 78 7.11 5.46 -5.44
CA ASN A 78 7.03 4.01 -5.63
C ASN A 78 5.82 3.61 -6.47
N CYS A 79 4.68 4.26 -6.22
CA CYS A 79 3.40 3.85 -6.79
C CYS A 79 2.50 5.03 -7.15
N PHE A 80 1.54 4.76 -8.02
CA PHE A 80 0.55 5.70 -8.51
C PHE A 80 -0.82 5.04 -8.61
N VAL A 81 -1.89 5.84 -8.60
CA VAL A 81 -3.20 5.45 -9.14
C VAL A 81 -3.42 6.23 -10.42
N MET A 82 -3.83 5.54 -11.48
CA MET A 82 -3.99 6.15 -12.80
C MET A 82 -5.32 6.91 -12.92
N GLY A 83 -5.44 7.68 -14.00
CA GLY A 83 -6.67 8.38 -14.34
C GLY A 83 -7.89 7.44 -14.44
N VAL A 84 -9.08 8.05 -14.40
CA VAL A 84 -10.32 7.33 -14.72
C VAL A 84 -10.21 6.78 -16.14
N VAL A 85 -10.49 5.49 -16.32
CA VAL A 85 -10.49 4.87 -17.65
C VAL A 85 -11.79 5.26 -18.35
N GLU A 86 -11.70 6.15 -19.33
CA GLU A 86 -12.87 6.55 -20.12
C GLU A 86 -13.38 5.36 -20.95
N ASP A 87 -14.71 5.16 -20.97
CA ASP A 87 -15.38 4.06 -21.67
C ASP A 87 -15.47 4.28 -23.18
N SER A 88 -14.30 4.46 -23.80
CA SER A 88 -14.09 4.64 -25.23
C SER A 88 -12.78 3.96 -25.64
N MET A 89 -12.63 3.58 -26.92
CA MET A 89 -11.39 2.96 -27.38
C MET A 89 -10.18 3.90 -27.22
N ASP A 90 -10.36 5.18 -27.54
CA ASP A 90 -9.32 6.18 -27.37
C ASP A 90 -8.95 6.33 -25.89
N GLY A 91 -9.95 6.45 -25.01
CA GLY A 91 -9.76 6.52 -23.55
C GLY A 91 -9.04 5.31 -22.95
N ILE A 92 -9.41 4.10 -23.37
CA ILE A 92 -8.77 2.85 -22.96
C ILE A 92 -7.29 2.85 -23.37
N PHE A 93 -6.98 3.18 -24.62
CA PHE A 93 -5.59 3.14 -25.11
C PHE A 93 -4.75 4.30 -24.60
N ASP A 94 -5.34 5.47 -24.33
CA ASP A 94 -4.67 6.57 -23.64
C ASP A 94 -4.33 6.19 -22.20
N GLY A 95 -5.26 5.57 -21.46
CA GLY A 95 -5.00 5.04 -20.12
C GLY A 95 -3.90 3.96 -20.12
N LEU A 96 -3.88 3.08 -21.13
CA LEU A 96 -2.84 2.07 -21.30
C LEU A 96 -1.47 2.70 -21.54
N LYS A 97 -1.40 3.72 -22.41
CA LYS A 97 -0.18 4.48 -22.70
C LYS A 97 0.35 5.21 -21.47
N GLU A 98 -0.52 5.91 -20.74
CA GLU A 98 -0.17 6.60 -19.50
C GLU A 98 0.38 5.62 -18.44
N GLY A 99 -0.25 4.45 -18.32
CA GLY A 99 0.22 3.36 -17.47
C GLY A 99 1.60 2.84 -17.86
N ALA A 100 1.84 2.64 -19.16
CA ALA A 100 3.12 2.18 -19.70
C ALA A 100 4.26 3.17 -19.40
N LEU A 101 4.03 4.47 -19.60
CA LEU A 101 5.00 5.52 -19.29
C LEU A 101 5.34 5.59 -17.80
N THR A 102 4.33 5.40 -16.94
CA THR A 102 4.51 5.38 -15.48
C THR A 102 5.34 4.18 -15.03
N MET A 103 5.01 2.97 -15.52
CA MET A 103 5.77 1.76 -15.20
C MET A 103 7.17 1.73 -15.78
N GLN A 104 7.41 2.39 -16.92
CA GLN A 104 8.74 2.52 -17.51
C GLN A 104 9.72 3.23 -16.54
N GLN A 105 9.24 4.23 -15.79
CA GLN A 105 10.04 4.89 -14.76
C GLN A 105 10.07 4.12 -13.43
N GLY A 106 9.39 2.96 -13.37
CA GLY A 106 9.43 2.02 -12.28
C GLY A 106 8.31 2.16 -11.23
N GLY A 107 7.31 3.01 -11.48
CA GLY A 107 6.16 3.15 -10.60
C GLY A 107 5.16 2.01 -10.75
N GLY A 108 4.75 1.39 -9.65
CA GLY A 108 3.58 0.49 -9.62
C GLY A 108 2.28 1.29 -9.83
N VAL A 109 1.26 0.68 -10.42
CA VAL A 109 0.05 1.42 -10.84
C VAL A 109 -1.25 0.76 -10.41
N GLY A 110 -2.17 1.54 -9.85
CA GLY A 110 -3.54 1.11 -9.55
C GLY A 110 -4.57 1.66 -10.55
N TYR A 111 -5.60 0.87 -10.82
CA TYR A 111 -6.72 1.24 -11.69
C TYR A 111 -8.07 0.90 -11.06
N ASP A 112 -9.07 1.68 -11.41
CA ASP A 112 -10.47 1.32 -11.28
C ASP A 112 -11.03 0.97 -12.66
N PHE A 113 -11.44 -0.28 -12.85
CA PHE A 113 -12.00 -0.77 -14.11
C PHE A 113 -13.53 -0.72 -14.14
N SER A 114 -14.17 -0.18 -13.10
CA SER A 114 -15.63 -0.14 -12.98
C SER A 114 -16.29 0.79 -13.99
N THR A 115 -15.54 1.70 -14.61
CA THR A 115 -16.07 2.64 -15.61
C THR A 115 -16.28 2.01 -16.99
N LEU A 116 -15.69 0.84 -17.26
CA LEU A 116 -15.84 0.18 -18.55
C LEU A 116 -17.15 -0.58 -18.64
N ARG A 117 -17.86 -0.41 -19.75
CA ARG A 117 -19.18 -1.05 -19.96
C ARG A 117 -19.14 -2.57 -19.81
N PRO A 118 -20.20 -3.17 -19.27
CA PRO A 118 -20.23 -4.60 -19.05
C PRO A 118 -20.30 -5.36 -20.38
N LYS A 119 -19.78 -6.58 -20.34
CA LYS A 119 -19.78 -7.50 -21.47
C LYS A 119 -21.20 -7.75 -21.98
N GLY A 120 -21.34 -7.87 -23.31
CA GLY A 120 -22.64 -8.08 -23.93
C GLY A 120 -23.38 -6.79 -24.30
N THR A 121 -22.95 -5.62 -23.80
CA THR A 121 -23.56 -4.34 -24.17
C THR A 121 -23.15 -3.87 -25.55
N LEU A 122 -24.00 -3.08 -26.21
CA LEU A 122 -23.72 -2.53 -27.54
C LEU A 122 -22.77 -1.33 -27.47
N ALA A 123 -21.71 -1.35 -28.27
CA ALA A 123 -20.79 -0.25 -28.45
C ALA A 123 -21.43 0.91 -29.23
N HIS A 124 -21.33 2.14 -28.70
CA HIS A 124 -21.95 3.37 -29.27
C HIS A 124 -21.63 3.61 -30.73
N ALA A 125 -20.36 3.50 -31.13
CA ALA A 125 -19.92 3.90 -32.47
C ALA A 125 -20.00 2.79 -33.52
N THR A 126 -19.80 1.53 -33.13
CA THR A 126 -19.62 0.42 -34.08
C THR A 126 -20.78 -0.57 -34.11
N GLY A 127 -21.70 -0.50 -33.14
CA GLY A 127 -22.78 -1.49 -32.97
C GLY A 127 -22.28 -2.90 -32.58
N GLY A 128 -20.98 -3.06 -32.32
CA GLY A 128 -20.39 -4.31 -31.87
C GLY A 128 -20.73 -4.63 -30.42
N ILE A 129 -20.62 -5.90 -30.04
CA ILE A 129 -20.83 -6.36 -28.66
C ILE A 129 -19.55 -6.11 -27.85
N ALA A 130 -19.65 -5.41 -26.73
CA ALA A 130 -18.55 -5.14 -25.82
C ALA A 130 -18.06 -6.44 -25.15
N SER A 131 -16.74 -6.58 -25.03
CA SER A 131 -16.08 -7.73 -24.39
C SER A 131 -15.94 -7.60 -22.87
N GLY A 132 -16.23 -6.42 -22.30
CA GLY A 132 -16.21 -6.12 -20.87
C GLY A 132 -14.83 -5.78 -20.29
N PRO A 133 -14.77 -5.19 -19.07
CA PRO A 133 -13.54 -4.78 -18.38
C PRO A 133 -12.48 -5.87 -18.29
N VAL A 134 -12.85 -7.10 -17.89
CA VAL A 134 -11.88 -8.18 -17.67
C VAL A 134 -11.15 -8.56 -18.96
N SER A 135 -11.81 -8.45 -20.11
CA SER A 135 -11.16 -8.64 -21.40
C SER A 135 -10.10 -7.58 -21.68
N PHE A 136 -10.38 -6.31 -21.39
CA PHE A 136 -9.42 -5.21 -21.60
C PHE A 136 -8.25 -5.27 -20.61
N MET A 137 -8.47 -5.72 -19.37
CA MET A 137 -7.41 -5.94 -18.38
C MET A 137 -6.31 -6.87 -18.92
N ARG A 138 -6.62 -7.81 -19.81
CA ARG A 138 -5.61 -8.67 -20.47
C ARG A 138 -4.61 -7.87 -21.30
N ILE A 139 -5.01 -6.74 -21.88
CA ILE A 139 -4.12 -5.85 -22.64
C ILE A 139 -3.11 -5.20 -21.68
N TRP A 140 -3.56 -4.69 -20.54
CA TRP A 140 -2.66 -4.17 -19.50
C TRP A 140 -1.72 -5.25 -18.97
N ASN A 141 -2.23 -6.46 -18.72
CA ASN A 141 -1.41 -7.58 -18.27
C ASN A 141 -0.29 -7.90 -19.27
N THR A 142 -0.59 -7.95 -20.57
CA THR A 142 0.41 -8.16 -21.62
C THR A 142 1.40 -7.00 -21.71
N MET A 143 0.92 -5.75 -21.63
CA MET A 143 1.78 -4.57 -21.61
C MET A 143 2.77 -4.61 -20.43
N CYS A 144 2.30 -4.91 -19.23
CA CYS A 144 3.15 -5.05 -18.04
C CYS A 144 4.14 -6.22 -18.15
N SER A 145 3.74 -7.32 -18.81
CA SER A 145 4.66 -8.44 -19.06
C SER A 145 5.79 -8.10 -20.02
N THR A 146 5.56 -7.12 -20.91
CA THR A 146 6.52 -6.68 -21.94
C THR A 146 7.47 -5.62 -21.40
N LEU A 147 6.96 -4.71 -20.54
CA LEU A 147 7.76 -3.66 -19.93
C LEU A 147 8.57 -4.23 -18.75
N LEU A 148 9.85 -4.51 -19.01
CA LEU A 148 10.81 -4.66 -17.92
C LEU A 148 11.06 -3.28 -17.31
N SER A 149 10.71 -3.12 -16.04
CA SER A 149 11.12 -1.93 -15.28
C SER A 149 12.64 -1.93 -15.10
N THR A 150 13.23 -0.75 -14.85
CA THR A 150 14.67 -0.59 -14.62
C THR A 150 15.23 -1.64 -13.67
N GLY A 151 16.14 -2.50 -14.15
CA GLY A 151 16.79 -3.56 -13.36
C GLY A 151 15.93 -4.81 -13.17
N ALA A 152 15.83 -5.65 -14.22
CA ALA A 152 15.30 -7.03 -14.23
C ALA A 152 13.91 -7.30 -13.59
N ARG A 153 13.20 -6.29 -13.07
CA ARG A 153 11.94 -6.44 -12.35
C ARG A 153 10.71 -6.27 -13.25
N ARG A 154 9.68 -7.05 -12.97
CA ARG A 154 8.35 -6.94 -13.60
C ARG A 154 7.53 -5.88 -12.86
N GLY A 155 6.75 -5.09 -13.61
CA GLY A 155 5.80 -4.14 -13.02
C GLY A 155 4.72 -4.83 -12.17
N ALA A 156 4.18 -4.10 -11.19
CA ALA A 156 3.06 -4.55 -10.37
C ALA A 156 1.88 -3.59 -10.54
N MET A 157 0.69 -4.16 -10.70
CA MET A 157 -0.54 -3.38 -10.88
C MET A 157 -1.62 -3.79 -9.87
N MET A 158 -2.48 -2.84 -9.50
CA MET A 158 -3.75 -3.09 -8.80
C MET A 158 -4.90 -2.86 -9.76
N ALA A 159 -5.89 -3.76 -9.75
CA ALA A 159 -7.17 -3.53 -10.39
C ALA A 159 -8.27 -3.59 -9.34
N THR A 160 -9.15 -2.60 -9.35
CA THR A 160 -10.33 -2.56 -8.50
C THR A 160 -11.60 -2.61 -9.32
N MET A 161 -12.64 -3.21 -8.75
CA MET A 161 -14.00 -3.21 -9.31
C MET A 161 -15.03 -3.05 -8.21
N ARG A 162 -16.07 -2.26 -8.46
CA ARG A 162 -17.20 -2.09 -7.56
C ARG A 162 -18.02 -3.37 -7.42
N CYS A 163 -18.49 -3.68 -6.21
CA CYS A 163 -19.34 -4.85 -5.97
C CYS A 163 -20.73 -4.75 -6.65
N ASP A 164 -21.13 -3.59 -7.15
CA ASP A 164 -22.35 -3.38 -7.94
C ASP A 164 -22.11 -3.33 -9.47
N HIS A 165 -20.89 -3.59 -9.94
CA HIS A 165 -20.63 -3.66 -11.38
C HIS A 165 -21.22 -4.96 -11.98
N PRO A 166 -21.85 -4.95 -13.18
CA PRO A 166 -22.50 -6.15 -13.74
C PRO A 166 -21.54 -7.31 -14.03
N ASP A 167 -20.26 -7.01 -14.32
CA ASP A 167 -19.21 -8.02 -14.56
C ASP A 167 -18.44 -8.42 -13.28
N ILE A 168 -18.95 -8.09 -12.08
CA ILE A 168 -18.26 -8.38 -10.81
C ILE A 168 -17.94 -9.87 -10.65
N GLU A 169 -18.83 -10.77 -11.06
CA GLU A 169 -18.57 -12.21 -10.98
C GLU A 169 -17.47 -12.67 -11.96
N GLU A 170 -17.37 -12.06 -13.15
CA GLU A 170 -16.27 -12.35 -14.09
C GLU A 170 -14.93 -11.85 -13.51
N PHE A 171 -14.94 -10.69 -12.83
CA PHE A 171 -13.76 -10.13 -12.16
C PHE A 171 -13.27 -10.98 -10.98
N ILE A 172 -14.18 -11.44 -10.11
CA ILE A 172 -13.85 -12.30 -8.95
C ILE A 172 -13.24 -13.63 -9.44
N ASN A 173 -13.73 -14.16 -10.55
CA ASN A 173 -13.27 -15.44 -11.10
C ASN A 173 -12.04 -15.31 -12.02
N ALA A 174 -11.56 -14.09 -12.30
CA ALA A 174 -10.57 -13.85 -13.36
C ALA A 174 -9.19 -14.50 -13.10
N LYS A 175 -8.86 -14.83 -11.84
CA LYS A 175 -7.57 -15.44 -11.44
C LYS A 175 -7.69 -16.87 -10.90
N GLN A 176 -8.82 -17.54 -11.18
CA GLN A 176 -8.97 -18.97 -10.88
C GLN A 176 -7.99 -19.83 -11.71
N SER A 177 -7.62 -19.35 -12.90
CA SER A 177 -6.50 -19.90 -13.68
C SER A 177 -5.20 -19.19 -13.30
N SER A 178 -4.17 -19.95 -12.92
CA SER A 178 -2.84 -19.43 -12.53
C SER A 178 -2.06 -18.74 -13.66
N SER A 179 -2.57 -18.77 -14.89
CA SER A 179 -1.95 -18.13 -16.06
C SER A 179 -2.53 -16.76 -16.41
N GLU A 180 -3.68 -16.37 -15.85
CA GLU A 180 -4.37 -15.12 -16.20
C GLU A 180 -4.08 -13.99 -15.21
N LEU A 181 -3.91 -12.76 -15.74
CA LEU A 181 -3.78 -11.52 -14.96
C LEU A 181 -2.70 -11.55 -13.87
N ASN A 182 -1.59 -12.25 -14.12
CA ASN A 182 -0.50 -12.46 -13.15
C ASN A 182 0.23 -11.18 -12.70
N HIS A 183 0.05 -10.07 -13.42
CA HIS A 183 0.63 -8.77 -13.07
C HIS A 183 -0.33 -7.86 -12.28
N PHE A 184 -1.56 -8.31 -12.03
CA PHE A 184 -2.53 -7.62 -11.20
C PHE A 184 -2.66 -8.28 -9.83
N ASN A 185 -2.72 -7.46 -8.79
CA ASN A 185 -3.50 -7.75 -7.59
C ASN A 185 -4.94 -7.29 -7.85
N LEU A 186 -5.93 -8.10 -7.50
CA LEU A 186 -7.35 -7.76 -7.67
C LEU A 186 -7.96 -7.36 -6.33
N SER A 187 -8.83 -6.35 -6.30
CA SER A 187 -9.60 -6.01 -5.11
C SER A 187 -11.02 -5.55 -5.44
N VAL A 188 -11.99 -5.92 -4.61
CA VAL A 188 -13.38 -5.48 -4.75
C VAL A 188 -13.62 -4.26 -3.86
N GLN A 189 -14.21 -3.21 -4.43
CA GLN A 189 -14.72 -2.08 -3.67
C GLN A 189 -16.07 -2.48 -3.05
N VAL A 190 -16.11 -2.54 -1.73
CA VAL A 190 -17.26 -2.96 -0.93
C VAL A 190 -17.86 -1.74 -0.23
N PHE A 191 -19.15 -1.52 -0.46
CA PHE A 191 -19.93 -0.44 0.15
C PHE A 191 -20.52 -0.87 1.51
N ASP A 192 -20.74 0.10 2.39
CA ASP A 192 -21.48 -0.10 3.63
C ASP A 192 -22.91 -0.61 3.34
N GLU A 193 -23.57 -0.04 2.31
CA GLU A 193 -24.91 -0.46 1.85
C GLU A 193 -24.94 -1.93 1.41
N PHE A 194 -23.85 -2.42 0.80
CA PHE A 194 -23.73 -3.83 0.41
C PHE A 194 -23.59 -4.74 1.62
N MET A 195 -22.76 -4.36 2.60
CA MET A 195 -22.60 -5.13 3.84
C MET A 195 -23.91 -5.20 4.63
N ASP A 196 -24.68 -4.12 4.66
CA ASP A 196 -26.01 -4.11 5.26
C ASP A 196 -27.01 -5.01 4.50
N ALA A 197 -26.93 -5.06 3.18
CA ALA A 197 -27.73 -5.98 2.35
C ALA A 197 -27.33 -7.45 2.59
N VAL A 198 -26.04 -7.75 2.75
CA VAL A 198 -25.53 -9.08 3.10
C VAL A 198 -26.10 -9.55 4.44
N ARG A 199 -26.06 -8.70 5.47
CA ARG A 199 -26.57 -9.01 6.81
C ARG A 199 -28.08 -9.24 6.84
N ARG A 200 -28.83 -8.53 6.00
CA ARG A 200 -30.29 -8.63 5.87
C ARG A 200 -30.76 -9.69 4.87
N ASP A 201 -29.83 -10.31 4.14
CA ASP A 201 -30.12 -11.23 3.03
C ASP A 201 -30.99 -10.61 1.92
N ASP A 202 -30.78 -9.31 1.69
CA ASP A 202 -31.47 -8.51 0.69
C ASP A 202 -30.95 -8.78 -0.73
N GLU A 203 -31.70 -8.33 -1.73
CA GLU A 203 -31.21 -8.25 -3.10
C GLU A 203 -30.23 -7.08 -3.27
N TRP A 204 -29.25 -7.27 -4.14
CA TRP A 204 -28.27 -6.28 -4.55
C TRP A 204 -28.40 -5.98 -6.03
N ALA A 205 -28.53 -4.71 -6.37
CA ALA A 205 -28.63 -4.26 -7.76
C ALA A 205 -27.25 -4.14 -8.39
N LEU A 206 -27.04 -4.83 -9.51
CA LEU A 206 -25.91 -4.61 -10.40
C LEU A 206 -26.29 -3.53 -11.41
N VAL A 207 -25.50 -2.47 -11.46
CA VAL A 207 -25.86 -1.21 -12.12
C VAL A 207 -24.75 -0.71 -13.04
N PHE A 208 -25.15 0.04 -14.07
CA PHE A 208 -24.20 0.76 -14.93
C PHE A 208 -24.79 2.11 -15.38
N PRO A 209 -23.99 3.16 -15.63
CA PRO A 209 -24.47 4.47 -16.05
C PRO A 209 -25.42 4.38 -17.23
N ALA A 210 -26.63 4.95 -17.07
CA ALA A 210 -27.68 4.82 -18.07
C ALA A 210 -27.31 5.54 -19.38
N ALA A 211 -26.52 6.62 -19.30
CA ALA A 211 -26.03 7.35 -20.47
C ALA A 211 -25.06 6.54 -21.34
N ASP A 212 -24.36 5.57 -20.75
CA ASP A 212 -23.34 4.79 -21.43
C ASP A 212 -23.89 3.49 -22.06
N LEU A 213 -25.16 3.19 -21.80
CA LEU A 213 -25.88 2.05 -22.36
C LEU A 213 -26.73 2.48 -23.56
N ASN A 214 -26.45 1.92 -24.73
CA ASN A 214 -27.34 2.05 -25.88
C ASN A 214 -28.71 1.42 -25.61
N THR A 215 -29.79 2.12 -26.01
CA THR A 215 -31.18 1.67 -25.83
C THR A 215 -31.81 1.04 -27.07
N ASN A 216 -31.07 0.84 -28.17
CA ASN A 216 -31.70 0.46 -29.43
C ASN A 216 -31.52 -1.03 -29.76
N GLY A 217 -32.61 -1.81 -29.63
CA GLY A 217 -32.83 -2.98 -30.49
C GLY A 217 -33.23 -4.32 -29.84
N GLY A 218 -33.52 -4.37 -28.54
CA GLY A 218 -34.10 -5.55 -27.88
C GLY A 218 -35.49 -5.22 -27.34
N SER A 219 -36.47 -6.08 -27.59
CA SER A 219 -37.85 -5.95 -27.16
C SER A 219 -37.99 -6.09 -25.64
N ASP A 220 -37.57 -5.11 -24.85
CA ASP A 220 -37.94 -5.06 -23.43
C ASP A 220 -38.59 -3.71 -23.13
N SER A 221 -39.91 -3.73 -23.31
CA SER A 221 -40.87 -2.76 -22.79
C SER A 221 -41.01 -2.83 -21.26
N GLU A 222 -39.93 -3.11 -20.53
CA GLU A 222 -39.90 -3.02 -19.07
C GLU A 222 -39.05 -1.82 -18.67
N VAL A 223 -39.66 -0.93 -17.91
CA VAL A 223 -38.99 0.24 -17.32
C VAL A 223 -37.88 -0.28 -16.42
N SER A 224 -36.64 -0.29 -16.93
CA SER A 224 -35.47 -0.65 -16.14
C SER A 224 -35.32 0.35 -14.99
N GLU A 225 -35.33 -0.14 -13.75
CA GLU A 225 -35.13 0.66 -12.55
C GLU A 225 -33.86 1.54 -12.68
N ILE A 226 -33.97 2.81 -12.31
CA ILE A 226 -32.87 3.77 -12.31
C ILE A 226 -32.53 4.13 -10.87
N LEU A 227 -31.26 4.01 -10.51
CA LEU A 227 -30.72 4.38 -9.21
C LEU A 227 -29.72 5.52 -9.37
N MET A 228 -29.74 6.48 -8.46
CA MET A 228 -28.70 7.53 -8.40
C MET A 228 -27.52 6.99 -7.61
N LYS A 229 -26.38 6.78 -8.27
CA LYS A 229 -25.17 6.23 -7.64
C LYS A 229 -23.98 7.15 -7.87
N ARG A 230 -23.11 7.28 -6.87
CA ARG A 230 -21.81 7.90 -7.05
C ARG A 230 -20.98 7.00 -7.96
N TRP A 231 -20.39 7.57 -9.00
CA TRP A 231 -19.63 6.85 -10.01
C TRP A 231 -18.23 7.42 -10.17
N SER A 232 -17.27 6.57 -10.48
CA SER A 232 -15.88 6.98 -10.65
C SER A 232 -15.74 7.98 -11.80
N GLY A 233 -15.12 9.12 -11.51
CA GLY A 233 -15.00 10.25 -12.45
C GLY A 233 -16.18 11.22 -12.44
N ALA A 234 -17.27 10.94 -11.74
CA ALA A 234 -18.39 11.86 -11.59
C ALA A 234 -18.31 12.64 -10.27
N THR A 235 -18.54 13.96 -10.34
CA THR A 235 -18.60 14.84 -9.14
C THR A 235 -19.85 14.53 -8.31
N ASP A 236 -20.99 14.46 -9.00
CA ASP A 236 -22.32 14.21 -8.42
C ASP A 236 -22.80 12.79 -8.72
N PRO A 237 -23.73 12.24 -7.92
CA PRO A 237 -24.40 10.99 -8.26
C PRO A 237 -25.03 11.06 -9.66
N ILE A 238 -24.88 9.98 -10.43
CA ILE A 238 -25.42 9.86 -11.79
C ILE A 238 -26.51 8.78 -11.85
N ALA A 239 -27.35 8.87 -12.87
CA ALA A 239 -28.39 7.88 -13.13
C ALA A 239 -27.75 6.59 -13.66
N CYS A 240 -27.84 5.51 -12.89
CA CYS A 240 -27.41 4.18 -13.27
C CYS A 240 -28.63 3.27 -13.47
N ARG A 241 -28.63 2.52 -14.56
CA ARG A 241 -29.64 1.50 -14.86
C ARG A 241 -29.33 0.22 -14.11
N VAL A 242 -30.33 -0.36 -13.46
CA VAL A 242 -30.26 -1.73 -12.93
C VAL A 242 -30.25 -2.71 -14.10
N ILE A 243 -29.15 -3.45 -14.24
CA ILE A 243 -28.96 -4.49 -15.26
C ILE A 243 -29.50 -5.83 -14.76
N LYS A 244 -29.25 -6.13 -13.48
CA LYS A 244 -29.62 -7.40 -12.85
C LYS A 244 -29.68 -7.20 -11.34
N LYS A 245 -30.49 -8.00 -10.64
CA LYS A 245 -30.42 -8.16 -9.18
C LYS A 245 -29.86 -9.53 -8.82
N VAL A 246 -29.06 -9.59 -7.76
CA VAL A 246 -28.49 -10.82 -7.19
C VAL A 246 -28.71 -10.85 -5.68
N LYS A 247 -28.62 -11.99 -5.03
CA LYS A 247 -28.61 -12.03 -3.56
C LYS A 247 -27.28 -11.49 -3.04
N ALA A 248 -27.33 -10.46 -2.17
CA ALA A 248 -26.14 -9.81 -1.64
C ALA A 248 -25.23 -10.82 -0.93
N LYS A 249 -25.83 -11.67 -0.09
CA LYS A 249 -25.14 -12.73 0.64
C LYS A 249 -24.48 -13.76 -0.26
N GLU A 250 -25.11 -14.13 -1.38
CA GLU A 250 -24.51 -15.05 -2.35
C GLU A 250 -23.30 -14.42 -3.05
N LEU A 251 -23.40 -13.15 -3.46
CA LEU A 251 -22.28 -12.44 -4.06
C LEU A 251 -21.12 -12.28 -3.08
N TRP A 252 -21.40 -11.94 -1.81
CA TRP A 252 -20.39 -11.86 -0.76
C TRP A 252 -19.69 -13.20 -0.54
N ASN A 253 -20.46 -14.28 -0.44
CA ASN A 253 -19.91 -15.63 -0.34
C ASN A 253 -19.02 -15.98 -1.54
N LYS A 254 -19.37 -15.56 -2.77
CA LYS A 254 -18.51 -15.74 -3.95
C LYS A 254 -17.19 -14.97 -3.84
N ILE A 255 -17.23 -13.71 -3.38
CA ILE A 255 -16.03 -12.89 -3.14
C ILE A 255 -15.11 -13.60 -2.15
N VAL A 256 -15.62 -13.91 -0.97
CA VAL A 256 -14.85 -14.54 0.12
C VAL A 256 -14.37 -15.93 -0.28
N ARG A 257 -15.20 -16.71 -1.00
CA ARG A 257 -14.80 -18.03 -1.52
C ARG A 257 -13.62 -17.94 -2.46
N ALA A 258 -13.65 -17.01 -3.42
CA ALA A 258 -12.56 -16.84 -4.36
C ALA A 258 -11.25 -16.49 -3.62
N THR A 259 -11.30 -15.63 -2.61
CA THR A 259 -10.11 -15.31 -1.81
C THR A 259 -9.64 -16.50 -0.98
N TYR A 260 -10.54 -17.34 -0.46
CA TYR A 260 -10.19 -18.56 0.26
C TYR A 260 -9.47 -19.59 -0.63
N ASP A 261 -9.95 -19.75 -1.86
CA ASP A 261 -9.44 -20.76 -2.81
C ASP A 261 -8.20 -20.26 -3.59
N TYR A 262 -8.11 -18.94 -3.84
CA TYR A 262 -7.12 -18.36 -4.75
C TYR A 262 -6.35 -17.16 -4.17
N ALA A 263 -6.51 -16.81 -2.88
CA ALA A 263 -5.88 -15.67 -2.21
C ALA A 263 -6.21 -14.27 -2.79
N GLU A 264 -7.13 -14.19 -3.75
CA GLU A 264 -7.62 -12.96 -4.40
C GLU A 264 -9.10 -13.13 -4.78
N PRO A 265 -9.90 -12.05 -4.85
CA PRO A 265 -9.52 -10.65 -4.68
C PRO A 265 -9.37 -10.23 -3.20
N GLY A 266 -8.65 -9.14 -2.95
CA GLY A 266 -8.72 -8.40 -1.68
C GLY A 266 -10.04 -7.62 -1.56
N VAL A 267 -10.29 -7.06 -0.38
CA VAL A 267 -11.47 -6.22 -0.11
C VAL A 267 -11.04 -4.81 0.28
N LEU A 268 -11.64 -3.80 -0.35
CA LEU A 268 -11.51 -2.39 0.01
C LEU A 268 -12.86 -1.89 0.51
N PHE A 269 -12.93 -1.46 1.76
CA PHE A 269 -14.13 -0.85 2.33
C PHE A 269 -14.17 0.62 1.89
N ILE A 270 -14.69 0.84 0.68
CA ILE A 270 -14.45 2.08 -0.08
C ILE A 270 -15.13 3.30 0.55
N ASP A 271 -16.25 3.08 1.23
CA ASP A 271 -16.93 4.15 1.99
C ASP A 271 -16.10 4.56 3.20
N ARG A 272 -15.47 3.62 3.92
CA ARG A 272 -14.54 3.92 5.03
C ARG A 272 -13.30 4.65 4.55
N ILE A 273 -12.76 4.25 3.40
CA ILE A 273 -11.63 4.95 2.75
C ILE A 273 -11.99 6.41 2.48
N ASN A 274 -13.16 6.68 1.88
CA ASN A 274 -13.56 8.04 1.53
C ASN A 274 -14.02 8.87 2.73
N GLU A 275 -14.70 8.26 3.71
CA GLU A 275 -15.10 8.94 4.95
C GLU A 275 -13.88 9.42 5.76
N MET A 276 -12.82 8.62 5.75
CA MET A 276 -11.57 8.92 6.45
C MET A 276 -10.57 9.71 5.58
N ASN A 277 -10.93 10.09 4.35
CA ASN A 277 -10.09 10.88 3.46
C ASN A 277 -10.04 12.33 3.95
N ASN A 278 -8.86 12.91 4.14
CA ASN A 278 -8.71 14.31 4.55
C ASN A 278 -9.14 15.29 3.46
N LEU A 279 -9.14 14.86 2.19
CA LEU A 279 -9.48 15.68 1.04
C LEU A 279 -10.84 15.34 0.42
N TRP A 280 -11.73 14.69 1.17
CA TRP A 280 -13.09 14.27 0.76
C TRP A 280 -13.90 15.32 -0.02
N TYR A 281 -13.63 16.61 0.22
CA TYR A 281 -14.32 17.74 -0.39
C TYR A 281 -13.83 18.10 -1.81
N CYS A 282 -12.75 17.51 -2.29
CA CYS A 282 -12.13 17.89 -3.57
C CYS A 282 -11.57 16.72 -4.40
N GLU A 283 -11.70 15.50 -3.90
CA GLU A 283 -11.32 14.27 -4.57
C GLU A 283 -12.20 13.10 -4.08
N HIS A 284 -12.25 12.04 -4.89
CA HIS A 284 -12.91 10.79 -4.55
C HIS A 284 -11.96 9.64 -4.86
N ILE A 285 -11.84 8.69 -3.95
CA ILE A 285 -10.94 7.56 -4.07
C ILE A 285 -11.75 6.35 -4.53
N SER A 286 -11.36 5.75 -5.64
CA SER A 286 -11.94 4.51 -6.15
C SER A 286 -10.91 3.40 -6.37
N ALA A 287 -9.63 3.68 -6.18
CA ALA A 287 -8.56 2.68 -6.30
C ALA A 287 -7.46 2.91 -5.25
N THR A 288 -6.54 1.97 -5.18
CA THR A 288 -5.36 2.01 -4.33
C THR A 288 -4.14 1.65 -5.14
N ASN A 289 -2.97 2.01 -4.64
CA ASN A 289 -1.69 1.52 -5.15
C ASN A 289 -1.60 -0.04 -5.05
N PRO A 290 -0.64 -0.69 -5.75
CA PRO A 290 -0.47 -2.15 -5.78
C PRO A 290 -0.51 -2.88 -4.43
N CYS A 291 -0.08 -2.22 -3.35
CA CYS A 291 0.06 -2.83 -2.03
C CYS A 291 -1.10 -2.51 -1.06
N GLY A 292 -2.03 -1.61 -1.42
CA GLY A 292 -3.25 -1.35 -0.66
C GLY A 292 -3.12 -0.37 0.53
N GLU A 293 -1.91 0.12 0.82
CA GLU A 293 -1.62 1.04 1.92
C GLU A 293 -1.90 2.50 1.58
N ILE A 294 -1.89 2.90 0.31
CA ILE A 294 -2.28 4.25 -0.11
C ILE A 294 -3.47 4.19 -1.09
N PRO A 295 -4.69 4.35 -0.56
CA PRO A 295 -5.82 4.75 -1.37
C PRO A 295 -5.53 6.14 -1.96
N LEU A 296 -5.54 6.25 -3.28
CA LEU A 296 -5.12 7.46 -4.00
C LEU A 296 -6.24 7.94 -4.94
N PRO A 297 -6.38 9.26 -5.12
CA PRO A 297 -7.22 9.79 -6.18
C PRO A 297 -6.61 9.49 -7.56
N PRO A 298 -7.36 9.70 -8.66
CA PRO A 298 -6.82 9.66 -10.01
C PRO A 298 -5.55 10.50 -10.17
N TYR A 299 -4.50 9.92 -10.74
CA TYR A 299 -3.15 10.49 -10.88
C TYR A 299 -2.41 10.77 -9.56
N GLY A 300 -2.92 10.32 -8.42
CA GLY A 300 -2.23 10.41 -7.14
C GLY A 300 -0.94 9.58 -7.11
N ALA A 301 0.01 10.00 -6.29
CA ALA A 301 1.33 9.38 -6.16
C ALA A 301 1.66 9.06 -4.69
N CYS A 302 2.50 8.05 -4.51
CA CYS A 302 2.89 7.48 -3.23
C CYS A 302 4.34 7.84 -2.86
N ASP A 303 4.53 8.80 -1.95
CA ASP A 303 5.83 9.15 -1.34
C ASP A 303 5.93 8.51 0.05
N LEU A 304 6.84 7.55 0.22
CA LEU A 304 6.88 6.67 1.38
C LEU A 304 8.19 6.75 2.16
N GLY A 305 8.06 6.58 3.47
CA GLY A 305 9.19 6.32 4.35
C GLY A 305 8.75 5.54 5.60
N SER A 306 9.69 4.96 6.32
CA SER A 306 9.39 4.14 7.50
C SER A 306 10.38 4.38 8.64
N ILE A 307 9.83 4.57 9.84
CA ILE A 307 10.61 4.63 11.08
C ILE A 307 10.96 3.21 11.53
N ASN A 308 12.25 2.92 11.69
CA ASN A 308 12.73 1.61 12.13
C ASN A 308 12.69 1.50 13.65
N LEU A 309 11.65 0.86 14.19
CA LEU A 309 11.39 0.80 15.62
C LEU A 309 12.50 0.09 16.41
N THR A 310 13.25 -0.82 15.78
CA THR A 310 14.36 -1.54 16.44
C THR A 310 15.50 -0.62 16.89
N ARG A 311 15.67 0.55 16.25
CA ARG A 311 16.75 1.50 16.57
C ARG A 311 16.48 2.34 17.81
N PHE A 312 15.27 2.22 18.36
CA PHE A 312 14.81 3.00 19.50
C PHE A 312 14.59 2.14 20.75
N VAL A 313 14.84 0.83 20.71
CA VAL A 313 14.77 -0.01 21.92
C VAL A 313 16.07 0.11 22.71
N THR A 314 15.96 0.50 23.98
CA THR A 314 17.06 0.54 24.95
C THR A 314 17.03 -0.69 25.84
N LYS A 315 18.20 -1.25 26.16
CA LYS A 315 18.35 -2.47 26.97
C LYS A 315 17.44 -3.64 26.52
N PRO A 316 17.50 -4.02 25.22
CA PRO A 316 16.59 -5.02 24.66
C PRO A 316 16.68 -6.35 25.43
N PHE A 317 15.55 -7.03 25.55
CA PHE A 317 15.40 -8.34 26.19
C PHE A 317 15.63 -8.36 27.71
N THR A 318 15.57 -7.20 28.36
CA THR A 318 15.68 -7.08 29.83
C THR A 318 14.39 -6.52 30.41
N ASN A 319 14.19 -6.64 31.72
CA ASN A 319 13.06 -6.00 32.42
C ASN A 319 13.09 -4.46 32.36
N ASP A 320 14.25 -3.88 32.03
CA ASP A 320 14.42 -2.43 31.83
C ASP A 320 14.21 -2.02 30.36
N ALA A 321 13.80 -2.95 29.48
CA ALA A 321 13.63 -2.66 28.06
C ALA A 321 12.55 -1.61 27.85
N LYS A 322 12.89 -0.56 27.09
CA LYS A 322 11.95 0.53 26.79
C LYS A 322 12.27 1.20 25.47
N LEU A 323 11.25 1.81 24.85
CA LEU A 323 11.41 2.64 23.67
C LEU A 323 11.86 4.05 24.03
N ASP A 324 12.80 4.56 23.25
CA ASP A 324 13.27 5.94 23.26
C ASP A 324 12.28 6.80 22.45
N ILE A 325 11.19 7.20 23.12
CA ILE A 325 10.10 7.96 22.51
C ILE A 325 10.57 9.33 22.02
N GLU A 326 11.48 9.99 22.74
CA GLU A 326 12.02 11.30 22.36
C GLU A 326 12.74 11.21 21.01
N ARG A 327 13.58 10.20 20.82
CA ARG A 327 14.25 9.99 19.52
C ARG A 327 13.30 9.58 18.40
N ILE A 328 12.21 8.86 18.70
CA ILE A 328 11.17 8.59 17.70
C ILE A 328 10.56 9.92 17.23
N VAL A 329 10.21 10.82 18.17
CA VAL A 329 9.65 12.15 17.86
C VAL A 329 10.62 12.95 16.98
N GLU A 330 11.90 13.05 17.37
CA GLU A 330 12.92 13.76 16.60
C GLU A 330 13.09 13.19 15.18
N THR A 331 13.13 11.85 15.07
CA THR A 331 13.27 11.15 13.78
C THR A 331 12.05 11.39 12.91
N THR A 332 10.83 11.31 13.46
CA THR A 332 9.58 11.55 12.74
C THR A 332 9.49 12.98 12.21
N GLN A 333 9.88 13.99 12.99
CA GLN A 333 9.89 15.39 12.53
C GLN A 333 10.79 15.57 11.30
N MET A 334 11.98 14.98 11.33
CA MET A 334 12.91 15.04 10.20
C MET A 334 12.41 14.23 9.00
N ALA A 335 11.84 13.05 9.23
CA ALA A 335 11.27 12.20 8.18
C ALA A 335 10.17 12.93 7.39
N VAL A 336 9.24 13.62 8.07
CA VAL A 336 8.19 14.42 7.39
C VAL A 336 8.80 15.50 6.50
N ARG A 337 9.82 16.21 6.97
CA ARG A 337 10.50 17.25 6.19
C ARG A 337 11.28 16.68 5.01
N MET A 338 11.90 15.51 5.19
CA MET A 338 12.58 14.79 4.11
C MET A 338 11.60 14.37 3.02
N LEU A 339 10.46 13.78 3.37
CA LEU A 339 9.40 13.39 2.42
C LEU A 339 8.80 14.64 1.74
N ASP A 340 8.51 15.72 2.48
CA ASP A 340 8.07 16.98 1.87
C ASP A 340 9.06 17.50 0.81
N ASN A 341 10.36 17.31 1.00
CA ASN A 341 11.38 17.69 0.02
C ASN A 341 11.49 16.71 -1.17
N VAL A 342 11.18 15.42 -0.97
CA VAL A 342 11.13 14.43 -2.08
C VAL A 342 10.17 14.90 -3.16
N ILE A 343 9.02 15.48 -2.77
CA ILE A 343 8.01 16.03 -3.67
C ILE A 343 8.63 17.05 -4.65
N ASP A 344 9.51 17.90 -4.15
CA ASP A 344 10.09 19.03 -4.88
C ASP A 344 11.29 18.61 -5.76
N ILE A 345 12.00 17.53 -5.42
CA ILE A 345 13.13 17.02 -6.22
C ILE A 345 12.76 15.89 -7.19
N SER A 346 11.60 15.26 -7.02
CA SER A 346 11.21 14.11 -7.83
C SER A 346 10.85 14.51 -9.26
N GLY A 347 11.26 13.68 -10.22
CA GLY A 347 10.60 13.64 -11.53
C GLY A 347 9.24 12.95 -11.43
N TYR A 348 8.33 13.27 -12.35
CA TYR A 348 7.04 12.59 -12.48
C TYR A 348 6.90 12.02 -13.89
N PRO A 349 6.36 10.80 -14.05
CA PRO A 349 6.14 10.22 -15.37
C PRO A 349 5.17 11.04 -16.24
N LEU A 350 4.14 11.61 -15.61
CA LEU A 350 3.12 12.42 -16.28
C LEU A 350 2.97 13.78 -15.58
N THR A 351 2.72 14.84 -16.35
CA THR A 351 2.41 16.17 -15.80
C THR A 351 1.20 16.13 -14.87
N LYS A 352 0.16 15.35 -15.21
CA LYS A 352 -1.03 15.18 -14.37
C LYS A 352 -0.70 14.65 -12.96
N GLN A 353 0.27 13.75 -12.86
CA GLN A 353 0.74 13.22 -11.57
C GLN A 353 1.50 14.29 -10.77
N ALA A 354 2.36 15.05 -11.45
CA ALA A 354 3.06 16.19 -10.83
C ALA A 354 2.06 17.23 -10.31
N ASP A 355 1.03 17.55 -11.08
CA ASP A 355 0.02 18.55 -10.73
C ASP A 355 -0.76 18.12 -9.48
N VAL A 356 -1.23 16.87 -9.41
CA VAL A 356 -1.94 16.34 -8.23
C VAL A 356 -1.03 16.34 -7.01
N GLN A 357 0.22 15.91 -7.16
CA GLN A 357 1.15 15.83 -6.03
C GLN A 357 1.55 17.22 -5.52
N ASN A 358 1.82 18.20 -6.40
CA ASN A 358 2.10 19.57 -5.99
C ASN A 358 0.90 20.26 -5.32
N GLN A 359 -0.32 19.90 -5.74
CA GLN A 359 -1.55 20.44 -5.19
C GLN A 359 -1.87 19.92 -3.79
N THR A 360 -1.52 18.68 -3.48
CA THR A 360 -1.95 17.97 -2.26
C THR A 360 -0.82 17.65 -1.28
N ARG A 361 0.42 17.61 -1.77
CA ARG A 361 1.65 17.26 -1.06
C ARG A 361 1.51 16.02 -0.17
N ARG A 362 0.84 14.99 -0.68
CA ARG A 362 0.53 13.74 0.05
C ARG A 362 1.80 12.95 0.33
N ILE A 363 1.99 12.51 1.58
CA ILE A 363 3.08 11.59 1.96
C ILE A 363 2.51 10.41 2.76
N GLY A 364 3.31 9.36 2.94
CA GLY A 364 2.98 8.17 3.72
C GLY A 364 4.16 7.74 4.60
N LEU A 365 4.19 8.26 5.83
CA LEU A 365 5.16 7.85 6.85
C LEU A 365 4.60 6.67 7.67
N GLY A 366 5.34 5.57 7.66
CA GLY A 366 5.01 4.35 8.37
C GLY A 366 6.04 3.92 9.39
N ILE A 367 5.95 2.66 9.75
CA ILE A 367 6.88 1.97 10.66
C ILE A 367 7.42 0.72 9.99
N THR A 368 8.55 0.23 10.47
CA THR A 368 9.07 -1.10 10.17
C THR A 368 9.74 -1.68 11.41
N GLY A 369 9.95 -3.00 11.44
CA GLY A 369 10.56 -3.67 12.58
C GLY A 369 9.66 -3.73 13.82
N LEU A 370 8.33 -3.62 13.67
CA LEU A 370 7.39 -3.63 14.79
C LEU A 370 7.49 -4.93 15.60
N ALA A 371 7.46 -6.08 14.94
CA ALA A 371 7.53 -7.36 15.65
C ALA A 371 8.86 -7.51 16.39
N ASN A 372 9.98 -7.11 15.77
CA ASN A 372 11.28 -7.14 16.42
C ASN A 372 11.33 -6.22 17.64
N ALA A 373 10.79 -5.01 17.54
CA ALA A 373 10.75 -4.08 18.67
C ALA A 373 9.90 -4.63 19.83
N LEU A 374 8.75 -5.23 19.55
CA LEU A 374 7.91 -5.88 20.56
C LEU A 374 8.66 -7.04 21.24
N LEU A 375 9.34 -7.90 20.47
CA LEU A 375 10.18 -8.97 21.00
C LEU A 375 11.30 -8.44 21.90
N MET A 376 11.98 -7.36 21.48
CA MET A 376 13.01 -6.70 22.27
C MET A 376 12.47 -6.07 23.55
N LEU A 377 11.18 -5.77 23.63
CA LEU A 377 10.49 -5.31 24.84
C LEU A 377 9.94 -6.47 25.71
N GLY A 378 10.11 -7.72 25.26
CA GLY A 378 9.57 -8.89 25.94
C GLY A 378 8.05 -9.09 25.76
N LEU A 379 7.46 -8.47 24.72
CA LEU A 379 6.03 -8.52 24.43
C LEU A 379 5.73 -9.56 23.35
N HIS A 380 4.59 -10.24 23.49
CA HIS A 380 4.13 -11.24 22.52
C HIS A 380 3.27 -10.57 21.44
N TYR A 381 3.64 -10.72 20.16
CA TYR A 381 2.91 -10.10 19.06
C TYR A 381 1.45 -10.57 19.06
N GLY A 382 0.52 -9.62 18.87
CA GLY A 382 -0.90 -9.92 18.76
C GLY A 382 -1.65 -10.02 20.10
N GLU A 383 -0.97 -10.01 21.25
CA GLU A 383 -1.61 -9.89 22.57
C GLU A 383 -2.04 -8.44 22.90
N ALA A 384 -2.82 -8.26 23.96
CA ALA A 384 -3.45 -6.96 24.26
C ALA A 384 -2.44 -5.86 24.58
N ASP A 385 -1.42 -6.17 25.37
CA ASP A 385 -0.34 -5.26 25.77
C ASP A 385 0.55 -4.85 24.60
N SER A 386 0.85 -5.78 23.68
CA SER A 386 1.63 -5.50 22.48
C SER A 386 0.84 -4.66 21.48
N ARG A 387 -0.48 -4.91 21.33
CA ARG A 387 -1.37 -4.04 20.53
C ARG A 387 -1.48 -2.65 21.12
N GLU A 388 -1.64 -2.51 22.43
CA GLU A 388 -1.68 -1.20 23.10
C GLU A 388 -0.36 -0.44 22.92
N THR A 389 0.77 -1.14 23.04
CA THR A 389 2.10 -0.58 22.81
C THR A 389 2.26 -0.12 21.37
N ALA A 390 1.90 -0.95 20.40
CA ALA A 390 1.98 -0.61 18.98
C ALA A 390 1.07 0.58 18.62
N ALA A 391 -0.14 0.63 19.17
CA ALA A 391 -1.06 1.77 19.04
C ALA A 391 -0.45 3.07 19.60
N LYS A 392 0.17 3.02 20.79
CA LYS A 392 0.86 4.19 21.39
C LYS A 392 2.04 4.69 20.54
N ILE A 393 2.79 3.78 19.94
CA ILE A 393 3.89 4.12 19.02
C ILE A 393 3.33 4.83 17.78
N MET A 394 2.35 4.21 17.12
CA MET A 394 1.77 4.78 15.90
C MET A 394 1.08 6.11 16.17
N LYS A 395 0.39 6.26 17.31
CA LYS A 395 -0.17 7.54 17.75
C LYS A 395 0.90 8.62 17.91
N THR A 396 2.02 8.29 18.57
CA THR A 396 3.14 9.24 18.74
C THR A 396 3.67 9.70 17.38
N ILE A 397 3.85 8.77 16.43
CA ILE A 397 4.32 9.07 15.08
C ILE A 397 3.30 9.95 14.33
N CYS A 398 2.02 9.57 14.36
CA CYS A 398 0.93 10.33 13.74
C CYS A 398 0.87 11.77 14.28
N ASP A 399 0.74 11.92 15.60
CA ASP A 399 0.64 13.23 16.24
C ASP A 399 1.88 14.10 15.93
N THR A 400 3.08 13.50 15.97
CA THR A 400 4.33 14.20 15.66
C THR A 400 4.39 14.60 14.19
N ALA A 401 3.96 13.74 13.27
CA ALA A 401 3.97 14.03 11.86
C ALA A 401 3.06 15.23 11.54
N TYR A 402 1.85 15.25 12.10
CA TYR A 402 0.93 16.39 11.95
C TYR A 402 1.50 17.68 12.53
N ARG A 403 2.10 17.64 13.72
CA ARG A 403 2.80 18.82 14.29
C ARG A 403 3.95 19.28 13.40
N ALA A 404 4.75 18.38 12.86
CA ALA A 404 5.84 18.71 11.95
C ALA A 404 5.33 19.37 10.67
N SER A 405 4.23 18.87 10.09
CA SER A 405 3.61 19.44 8.89
C SER A 405 2.97 20.81 9.15
N ILE A 406 2.46 21.07 10.36
CA ILE A 406 2.02 22.41 10.79
C ILE A 406 3.22 23.37 10.88
N GLU A 407 4.35 22.96 11.45
CA GLU A 407 5.56 23.79 11.46
C GLU A 407 6.07 24.07 10.03
N LEU A 408 6.02 23.08 9.14
CA LEU A 408 6.34 23.29 7.73
C LEU A 408 5.35 24.24 7.04
N ALA A 409 4.07 24.24 7.43
CA ALA A 409 3.09 25.19 6.89
C ALA A 409 3.42 26.63 7.30
N LYS A 410 3.90 26.84 8.53
CA LYS A 410 4.37 28.16 8.99
C LYS A 410 5.59 28.64 8.20
N GLU A 411 6.49 27.72 7.86
CA GLU A 411 7.74 28.04 7.17
C GLU A 411 7.55 28.20 5.65
N LYS A 412 6.86 27.25 5.01
CA LYS A 412 6.79 27.07 3.55
C LYS A 412 5.37 27.30 2.98
N GLY A 413 4.39 27.58 3.83
CA GLY A 413 2.98 27.69 3.47
C GLY A 413 2.25 26.34 3.43
N PRO A 414 0.91 26.32 3.59
CA PRO A 414 0.11 25.10 3.48
C PRO A 414 0.11 24.53 2.04
N PHE A 415 -0.38 23.29 1.86
CA PHE A 415 -0.59 22.75 0.51
C PHE A 415 -1.66 23.55 -0.26
N LEU A 416 -1.60 23.53 -1.59
CA LEU A 416 -2.36 24.45 -2.44
C LEU A 416 -3.88 24.26 -2.37
N ARG A 417 -4.37 23.02 -2.29
CA ARG A 417 -5.82 22.73 -2.17
C ARG A 417 -6.35 22.76 -0.72
N PHE A 418 -5.60 23.33 0.21
CA PHE A 418 -6.03 23.41 1.60
C PHE A 418 -7.21 24.36 1.75
N ASP A 419 -8.36 23.81 2.15
CA ASP A 419 -9.56 24.54 2.55
C ASP A 419 -9.75 24.30 4.05
N SER A 420 -9.39 25.29 4.87
CA SER A 420 -9.35 25.12 6.34
C SER A 420 -10.70 24.67 6.91
N GLU A 421 -11.81 25.23 6.43
CA GLU A 421 -13.14 24.89 6.95
C GLU A 421 -13.50 23.43 6.63
N LYS A 422 -13.30 23.00 5.37
CA LYS A 422 -13.68 21.64 4.94
C LYS A 422 -12.69 20.58 5.42
N TYR A 423 -11.40 20.89 5.46
CA TYR A 423 -10.36 19.99 5.95
C TYR A 423 -10.58 19.66 7.43
N MET A 424 -10.94 20.66 8.25
CA MET A 424 -11.26 20.46 9.67
C MET A 424 -12.54 19.64 9.91
N GLN A 425 -13.40 19.48 8.90
CA GLN A 425 -14.58 18.61 8.95
C GLN A 425 -14.29 17.14 8.64
N SER A 426 -13.09 16.81 8.13
CA SER A 426 -12.72 15.41 7.87
C SER A 426 -12.77 14.58 9.17
N ARG A 427 -13.32 13.36 9.07
CA ARG A 427 -13.47 12.44 10.20
C ARG A 427 -12.12 12.09 10.83
N PHE A 428 -11.06 11.93 10.02
CA PHE A 428 -9.73 11.64 10.55
C PHE A 428 -9.17 12.85 11.32
N ILE A 429 -9.25 14.06 10.76
CA ILE A 429 -8.78 15.29 11.41
C ILE A 429 -9.51 15.57 12.72
N GLN A 430 -10.82 15.30 12.79
CA GLN A 430 -11.60 15.41 14.01
C GLN A 430 -11.13 14.46 15.13
N SER A 431 -10.50 13.34 14.77
CA SER A 431 -9.99 12.36 15.74
C SER A 431 -8.64 12.77 16.36
N LEU A 432 -7.94 13.74 15.77
CA LEU A 432 -6.66 14.22 16.24
C LEU A 432 -6.78 15.03 17.55
N SER A 433 -5.68 15.08 18.29
CA SER A 433 -5.58 15.86 19.52
C SER A 433 -5.92 17.35 19.31
N GLN A 434 -6.45 17.99 20.35
CA GLN A 434 -6.94 19.37 20.26
C GLN A 434 -5.84 20.35 19.83
N ASP A 435 -4.61 20.18 20.31
CA ASP A 435 -3.50 21.06 19.96
C ASP A 435 -3.13 20.97 18.47
N ILE A 436 -3.26 19.79 17.85
CA ILE A 436 -3.05 19.60 16.42
C ILE A 436 -4.16 20.31 15.64
N ARG A 437 -5.42 20.09 16.03
CA ARG A 437 -6.58 20.75 15.42
C ARG A 437 -6.49 22.27 15.49
N ASP A 438 -6.10 22.81 16.64
CA ASP A 438 -5.88 24.25 16.83
C ASP A 438 -4.70 24.76 15.99
N GLY A 439 -3.63 23.97 15.89
CA GLY A 439 -2.47 24.27 15.05
C GLY A 439 -2.82 24.35 13.56
N ILE A 440 -3.58 23.38 13.04
CA ILE A 440 -4.07 23.37 11.65
C ILE A 440 -4.97 24.58 11.41
N ALA A 441 -5.93 24.86 12.29
CA ALA A 441 -6.84 25.98 12.14
C ALA A 441 -6.11 27.34 12.10
N LYS A 442 -5.04 27.48 12.90
CA LYS A 442 -4.27 28.73 13.03
C LYS A 442 -3.22 28.91 11.93
N HIS A 443 -2.57 27.84 11.50
CA HIS A 443 -1.36 27.92 10.67
C HIS A 443 -1.47 27.18 9.33
N GLY A 444 -2.53 26.41 9.13
CA GLY A 444 -2.64 25.45 8.04
C GLY A 444 -1.76 24.23 8.24
N ILE A 445 -1.69 23.39 7.20
CA ILE A 445 -0.88 22.17 7.18
C ILE A 445 -0.19 22.02 5.83
N ARG A 446 1.06 21.54 5.82
CA ARG A 446 1.89 21.45 4.61
C ARG A 446 1.53 20.27 3.72
N ASN A 447 1.08 19.17 4.31
CA ASN A 447 0.83 17.88 3.65
C ASN A 447 -0.62 17.46 3.91
N SER A 448 -1.35 17.01 2.88
CA SER A 448 -2.76 16.63 3.04
C SER A 448 -2.97 15.35 3.85
N HIS A 449 -2.07 14.37 3.66
CA HIS A 449 -2.01 13.11 4.42
C HIS A 449 -0.54 12.81 4.72
N LEU A 450 -0.31 12.11 5.83
CA LEU A 450 1.00 12.02 6.44
C LEU A 450 1.42 10.59 6.79
N THR A 451 0.48 9.68 7.02
CA THR A 451 0.74 8.37 7.63
C THR A 451 0.24 7.21 6.80
N ALA A 452 1.07 6.20 6.62
CA ALA A 452 0.73 4.97 5.91
C ALA A 452 1.66 3.85 6.33
N ILE A 453 1.14 2.65 6.53
CA ILE A 453 2.01 1.50 6.81
C ILE A 453 2.14 0.67 5.54
N ALA A 454 3.19 0.98 4.79
CA ALA A 454 3.58 0.26 3.58
C ALA A 454 4.27 -1.07 3.90
N PRO A 455 4.28 -2.03 2.95
CA PRO A 455 5.22 -3.11 3.03
C PRO A 455 6.64 -2.54 2.87
N THR A 456 7.57 -3.06 3.64
CA THR A 456 8.97 -2.61 3.66
C THR A 456 9.91 -3.76 3.33
N GLY A 457 9.53 -4.66 2.44
CA GLY A 457 10.25 -5.90 2.09
C GLY A 457 11.71 -5.67 1.75
N THR A 458 12.04 -4.89 0.71
CA THR A 458 13.45 -4.69 0.33
C THR A 458 14.21 -3.83 1.35
N ILE A 459 13.61 -2.75 1.85
CA ILE A 459 14.29 -1.84 2.80
C ILE A 459 14.45 -2.45 4.22
N SER A 460 13.60 -3.39 4.63
CA SER A 460 13.76 -4.14 5.89
C SER A 460 14.88 -5.16 5.81
N LEU A 461 15.07 -5.81 4.65
CA LEU A 461 16.24 -6.66 4.37
C LEU A 461 17.54 -5.85 4.38
N LEU A 462 17.51 -4.65 3.78
CA LEU A 462 18.60 -3.69 3.87
C LEU A 462 18.90 -3.35 5.33
N ALA A 463 17.87 -3.12 6.14
CA ALA A 463 17.97 -2.78 7.57
C ALA A 463 18.21 -3.98 8.50
N ASN A 464 19.00 -4.97 8.03
CA ASN A 464 19.41 -6.16 8.77
C ASN A 464 18.29 -7.17 9.03
N ASN A 465 17.42 -7.38 8.04
CA ASN A 465 16.34 -8.35 8.06
C ASN A 465 15.41 -8.18 9.27
N ILE A 466 14.92 -6.96 9.46
CA ILE A 466 13.82 -6.69 10.38
C ILE A 466 12.48 -7.08 9.73
N SER A 467 11.45 -7.23 10.54
CA SER A 467 10.06 -7.44 10.13
C SER A 467 9.56 -6.28 9.25
N SER A 468 8.76 -6.62 8.24
CA SER A 468 8.26 -5.68 7.25
C SER A 468 7.05 -4.93 7.78
N GLY A 469 7.04 -3.60 7.74
CA GLY A 469 5.89 -2.81 8.18
C GLY A 469 5.46 -3.13 9.61
N LEU A 470 4.19 -3.54 9.74
CA LEU A 470 3.60 -4.08 10.96
C LEU A 470 3.61 -5.62 11.02
N GLU A 471 4.15 -6.35 10.05
CA GLU A 471 4.07 -7.80 9.99
C GLU A 471 4.81 -8.49 11.16
N PRO A 472 4.33 -9.66 11.63
CA PRO A 472 5.11 -10.50 12.54
C PRO A 472 6.39 -11.00 11.86
N ILE A 473 7.32 -11.54 12.66
CA ILE A 473 8.49 -12.23 12.10
C ILE A 473 8.01 -13.45 11.31
N TYR A 474 8.63 -13.72 10.15
CA TYR A 474 8.23 -14.86 9.33
C TYR A 474 8.73 -16.18 9.92
N ASP A 475 10.02 -16.23 10.23
CA ASP A 475 10.71 -17.37 10.84
C ASP A 475 12.00 -16.85 11.49
N GLU A 476 12.61 -17.64 12.36
CA GLU A 476 13.89 -17.33 12.99
C GLU A 476 15.01 -17.25 11.94
N SER A 477 14.99 -18.16 10.95
CA SER A 477 15.98 -18.25 9.90
C SER A 477 15.41 -18.84 8.62
N VAL A 478 15.48 -18.09 7.52
CA VAL A 478 14.95 -18.50 6.22
C VAL A 478 16.08 -18.65 5.19
N LYS A 479 15.97 -19.66 4.33
CA LYS A 479 16.82 -19.79 3.14
C LYS A 479 16.20 -19.01 2.00
N ARG A 480 16.93 -18.02 1.49
CA ARG A 480 16.49 -17.18 0.37
C ARG A 480 17.38 -17.38 -0.84
N ARG A 481 16.77 -17.70 -1.97
CA ARG A 481 17.44 -17.67 -3.27
C ARG A 481 17.39 -16.27 -3.84
N VAL A 482 18.54 -15.72 -4.19
CA VAL A 482 18.69 -14.41 -4.82
C VAL A 482 19.24 -14.61 -6.22
N LEU A 483 18.61 -13.97 -7.20
CA LEU A 483 19.10 -13.91 -8.57
C LEU A 483 20.25 -12.91 -8.62
N GLU A 484 21.44 -13.39 -8.98
CA GLU A 484 22.63 -12.60 -9.17
C GLU A 484 22.59 -11.90 -10.55
N LEU A 485 23.44 -10.89 -10.73
CA LEU A 485 23.49 -10.10 -11.98
C LEU A 485 23.88 -10.94 -13.21
N ASP A 486 24.56 -12.07 -13.01
CA ASP A 486 24.92 -13.03 -14.06
C ASP A 486 23.78 -14.00 -14.42
N GLY A 487 22.61 -13.86 -13.80
CA GLY A 487 21.45 -14.73 -14.00
C GLY A 487 21.49 -16.04 -13.22
N SER A 488 22.55 -16.29 -12.43
CA SER A 488 22.63 -17.44 -11.53
C SER A 488 21.85 -17.18 -10.23
N TYR A 489 21.46 -18.25 -9.52
CA TYR A 489 20.82 -18.12 -8.21
C TYR A 489 21.79 -18.51 -7.11
N LYS A 490 21.91 -17.65 -6.09
CA LYS A 490 22.67 -17.94 -4.87
C LYS A 490 21.72 -18.04 -3.68
N GLU A 491 21.91 -19.06 -2.85
CA GLU A 491 21.15 -19.24 -1.62
C GLU A 491 21.86 -18.56 -0.46
N TYR A 492 21.10 -17.79 0.32
CA TYR A 492 21.55 -17.11 1.53
C TYR A 492 20.65 -17.55 2.69
N THR A 493 21.26 -18.00 3.79
CA THR A 493 20.54 -18.13 5.06
C THR A 493 20.45 -16.76 5.70
N ILE A 494 19.24 -16.30 5.99
CA ILE A 494 18.97 -15.00 6.60
C ILE A 494 18.29 -15.23 7.94
N THR A 495 18.94 -14.80 9.01
CA THR A 495 18.38 -14.82 10.37
C THR A 495 17.62 -13.52 10.65
N ASP A 496 16.48 -13.62 11.33
CA ASP A 496 15.75 -12.45 11.84
C ASP A 496 16.63 -11.58 12.74
N ASN A 497 16.42 -10.27 12.68
CA ASN A 497 17.18 -9.28 13.43
C ASN A 497 17.15 -9.50 14.95
N ALA A 498 15.95 -9.69 15.52
CA ALA A 498 15.77 -9.85 16.95
C ALA A 498 16.31 -11.21 17.41
N CYS A 499 16.11 -12.27 16.62
CA CYS A 499 16.67 -13.59 16.92
C CYS A 499 18.20 -13.53 17.00
N ARG A 500 18.86 -12.91 16.01
CA ARG A 500 20.31 -12.75 16.00
C ARG A 500 20.79 -11.93 17.20
N LEU A 501 20.13 -10.81 17.51
CA LEU A 501 20.49 -9.98 18.66
C LEU A 501 20.33 -10.73 20.00
N TRP A 502 19.26 -11.52 20.15
CA TRP A 502 19.05 -12.37 21.32
C TRP A 502 20.22 -13.35 21.50
N GLN A 503 20.63 -14.03 20.43
CA GLN A 503 21.74 -14.99 20.46
C GLN A 503 23.09 -14.32 20.82
N GLU A 504 23.31 -13.09 20.34
CA GLU A 504 24.51 -12.29 20.66
C GLU A 504 24.57 -11.92 22.15
N LEU A 505 23.43 -11.55 22.75
CA LEU A 505 23.33 -11.07 24.14
C LEU A 505 23.18 -12.18 25.18
N ASN A 506 22.44 -13.25 24.87
CA ASN A 506 22.02 -14.31 25.80
C ASN A 506 22.64 -15.67 25.47
N LYS A 507 23.87 -15.68 24.96
CA LYS A 507 24.64 -16.86 24.50
C LYS A 507 24.22 -18.18 25.18
N ASN A 508 23.84 -19.17 24.36
CA ASN A 508 23.40 -20.52 24.76
C ASN A 508 22.03 -20.63 25.45
N GLN A 509 21.21 -19.58 25.45
CA GLN A 509 19.80 -19.68 25.84
C GLN A 509 18.92 -19.95 24.62
N SER A 510 17.88 -20.78 24.79
CA SER A 510 16.83 -20.95 23.80
C SER A 510 16.08 -19.64 23.57
N LEU A 511 15.41 -19.50 22.42
CA LEU A 511 14.55 -18.36 22.18
C LEU A 511 13.38 -18.37 23.18
N PRO A 512 13.04 -17.22 23.77
CA PRO A 512 11.87 -17.08 24.63
C PRO A 512 10.56 -17.39 23.89
N ASN A 513 9.52 -17.80 24.63
CA ASN A 513 8.20 -18.10 24.07
C ASN A 513 7.53 -16.90 23.36
N GLN A 514 8.02 -15.68 23.61
CA GLN A 514 7.56 -14.47 22.93
C GLN A 514 7.88 -14.47 21.43
N PHE A 515 8.88 -15.23 20.99
CA PHE A 515 9.25 -15.39 19.58
C PHE A 515 8.19 -16.21 18.84
N ILE A 516 7.11 -15.53 18.44
CA ILE A 516 6.04 -16.10 17.64
C ILE A 516 6.18 -15.73 16.17
N THR A 517 6.02 -16.71 15.29
CA THR A 517 6.07 -16.52 13.84
C THR A 517 4.70 -16.20 13.25
N ALA A 518 4.70 -15.72 12.00
CA ALA A 518 3.49 -15.42 11.25
C ALA A 518 2.51 -16.61 11.17
N GLU A 519 3.02 -17.83 11.04
CA GLU A 519 2.25 -19.07 10.92
C GLU A 519 1.66 -19.54 12.26
N GLN A 520 2.32 -19.22 13.37
CA GLN A 520 1.85 -19.55 14.72
C GLN A 520 0.75 -18.60 15.22
N LEU A 521 0.62 -17.43 14.61
CA LEU A 521 -0.39 -16.43 14.96
C LEU A 521 -1.76 -16.76 14.37
N SER A 522 -2.80 -16.68 15.20
CA SER A 522 -4.17 -16.82 14.70
C SER A 522 -4.54 -15.68 13.73
N PRO A 523 -5.40 -15.93 12.72
CA PRO A 523 -5.89 -14.89 11.81
C PRO A 523 -6.52 -13.69 12.54
N LYS A 524 -7.26 -13.94 13.64
CA LYS A 524 -7.86 -12.89 14.47
C LYS A 524 -6.81 -12.02 15.17
N ALA A 525 -5.67 -12.59 15.59
CA ALA A 525 -4.57 -11.82 16.20
C ALA A 525 -3.85 -10.93 15.18
N HIS A 526 -3.63 -11.42 13.96
CA HIS A 526 -3.13 -10.61 12.84
C HIS A 526 -4.04 -9.39 12.62
N LEU A 527 -5.34 -9.64 12.49
CA LEU A 527 -6.32 -8.59 12.21
C LEU A 527 -6.44 -7.59 13.38
N ALA A 528 -6.44 -8.07 14.61
CA ALA A 528 -6.51 -7.22 15.81
C ALA A 528 -5.32 -6.25 15.89
N MET A 529 -4.12 -6.67 15.49
CA MET A 529 -2.97 -5.76 15.41
C MET A 529 -3.21 -4.65 14.38
N GLN A 530 -3.67 -4.99 13.17
CA GLN A 530 -4.01 -3.98 12.16
C GLN A 530 -5.05 -2.98 12.67
N ALA A 531 -6.12 -3.48 13.29
CA ALA A 531 -7.18 -2.67 13.87
C ALA A 531 -6.68 -1.73 14.98
N ALA A 532 -5.69 -2.17 15.78
CA ALA A 532 -5.10 -1.33 16.83
C ALA A 532 -4.33 -0.12 16.27
N LEU A 533 -3.73 -0.24 15.08
CA LEU A 533 -2.95 0.84 14.45
C LEU A 533 -3.78 1.72 13.50
N GLN A 534 -4.82 1.18 12.87
CA GLN A 534 -5.63 1.87 11.85
C GLN A 534 -6.14 3.28 12.25
N PRO A 535 -6.55 3.55 13.51
CA PRO A 535 -7.00 4.88 13.92
C PRO A 535 -5.95 5.99 13.78
N TYR A 536 -4.67 5.63 13.71
CA TYR A 536 -3.54 6.57 13.62
C TYR A 536 -2.91 6.59 12.23
N VAL A 537 -3.63 6.05 11.22
CA VAL A 537 -3.19 5.95 9.83
C VAL A 537 -4.24 6.58 8.91
N ASP A 538 -3.95 7.80 8.43
CA ASP A 538 -4.84 8.58 7.56
C ASP A 538 -4.96 8.00 6.14
N ASN A 539 -3.92 7.40 5.58
CA ASN A 539 -4.02 6.60 4.35
C ASN A 539 -4.56 5.20 4.66
N SER A 540 -3.77 4.13 4.55
CA SER A 540 -4.17 2.75 4.89
C SER A 540 -2.96 1.92 5.34
N ILE A 541 -3.21 0.63 5.60
CA ILE A 541 -2.22 -0.32 6.07
C ILE A 541 -2.17 -1.50 5.10
N SER A 542 -0.98 -1.78 4.56
CA SER A 542 -0.70 -3.04 3.88
C SER A 542 -0.38 -4.10 4.92
N LYS A 543 -1.34 -4.98 5.20
CA LYS A 543 -1.13 -6.18 6.02
C LYS A 543 -1.68 -7.41 5.33
N THR A 544 -0.91 -8.50 5.39
CA THR A 544 -1.37 -9.83 5.04
C THR A 544 -1.86 -10.56 6.29
N ILE A 545 -3.13 -10.97 6.29
CA ILE A 545 -3.66 -11.89 7.29
C ILE A 545 -3.31 -13.31 6.83
N ASN A 546 -2.36 -13.95 7.50
CA ASN A 546 -1.95 -15.32 7.15
C ASN A 546 -3.00 -16.31 7.69
N ILE A 547 -3.46 -17.18 6.81
CA ILE A 547 -4.50 -18.17 7.07
C ILE A 547 -3.89 -19.58 6.95
N PRO A 548 -4.05 -20.44 7.97
CA PRO A 548 -3.64 -21.84 7.88
C PRO A 548 -4.27 -22.56 6.69
N GLU A 549 -3.56 -23.52 6.09
CA GLU A 549 -4.07 -24.29 4.95
C GLU A 549 -5.35 -25.04 5.31
N ASP A 550 -5.47 -25.58 6.51
CA ASP A 550 -6.62 -26.33 7.00
C ASP A 550 -7.70 -25.45 7.68
N TYR A 551 -7.59 -24.12 7.59
CA TYR A 551 -8.50 -23.20 8.27
C TYR A 551 -9.94 -23.31 7.73
N PRO A 552 -10.97 -23.58 8.56
CA PRO A 552 -12.34 -23.74 8.07
C PRO A 552 -12.85 -22.48 7.37
N PHE A 553 -13.62 -22.67 6.28
CA PHE A 553 -14.14 -21.53 5.53
C PHE A 553 -15.03 -20.61 6.35
N ASP A 554 -15.93 -21.13 7.18
CA ASP A 554 -16.85 -20.27 7.93
C ASP A 554 -16.06 -19.36 8.89
N SER A 555 -15.02 -19.90 9.54
CA SER A 555 -14.08 -19.13 10.35
C SER A 555 -13.26 -18.13 9.52
N PHE A 556 -12.93 -18.46 8.27
CA PHE A 556 -12.27 -17.53 7.35
C PHE A 556 -13.19 -16.37 6.96
N ALA A 557 -14.47 -16.64 6.68
CA ALA A 557 -15.45 -15.61 6.35
C ALA A 557 -15.61 -14.60 7.50
N GLU A 558 -15.61 -15.07 8.75
CA GLU A 558 -15.63 -14.21 9.95
C GLU A 558 -14.45 -13.21 10.00
N VAL A 559 -13.31 -13.48 9.35
CA VAL A 559 -12.17 -12.54 9.29
C VAL A 559 -12.57 -11.26 8.57
N TYR A 560 -13.35 -11.35 7.49
CA TYR A 560 -13.81 -10.18 6.74
C TYR A 560 -14.90 -9.41 7.47
N ASP A 561 -15.81 -10.11 8.15
CA ASP A 561 -16.83 -9.48 8.99
C ASP A 561 -16.17 -8.70 10.13
N LEU A 562 -15.19 -9.32 10.80
CA LEU A 562 -14.41 -8.67 11.86
C LEU A 562 -13.60 -7.48 11.32
N ALA A 563 -13.06 -7.59 10.10
CA ALA A 563 -12.31 -6.50 9.46
C ALA A 563 -13.20 -5.29 9.23
N TYR A 564 -14.41 -5.53 8.71
CA TYR A 564 -15.42 -4.51 8.49
C TYR A 564 -15.86 -3.86 9.80
N GLU A 565 -16.19 -4.66 10.82
CA GLU A 565 -16.66 -4.20 12.12
C GLU A 565 -15.59 -3.42 12.91
N SER A 566 -14.32 -3.77 12.69
CA SER A 566 -13.18 -3.07 13.30
C SER A 566 -12.86 -1.73 12.63
N GLY A 567 -13.61 -1.33 11.61
CA GLY A 567 -13.42 -0.06 10.90
C GLY A 567 -12.14 -0.02 10.05
N LEU A 568 -11.65 -1.18 9.61
CA LEU A 568 -10.51 -1.23 8.70
C LEU A 568 -10.88 -0.65 7.33
N LYS A 569 -9.87 -0.18 6.60
CA LYS A 569 -10.03 0.35 5.24
C LYS A 569 -9.97 -0.73 4.16
N GLY A 570 -9.37 -1.88 4.48
CA GLY A 570 -9.34 -3.05 3.61
C GLY A 570 -8.86 -4.29 4.34
N CYS A 571 -9.01 -5.44 3.69
CA CYS A 571 -8.60 -6.74 4.21
C CYS A 571 -8.01 -7.60 3.09
N THR A 572 -6.80 -8.12 3.33
CA THR A 572 -6.10 -9.04 2.43
C THR A 572 -5.67 -10.26 3.22
N THR A 573 -6.08 -11.44 2.76
CA THR A 573 -5.72 -12.72 3.36
C THR A 573 -4.82 -13.51 2.44
N PHE A 574 -3.87 -14.26 3.00
CA PHE A 574 -3.11 -15.25 2.25
C PHE A 574 -3.29 -16.62 2.89
N ARG A 575 -3.81 -17.56 2.10
CA ARG A 575 -3.93 -18.97 2.46
C ARG A 575 -3.07 -19.79 1.48
N PRO A 576 -2.09 -20.58 1.96
CA PRO A 576 -1.34 -21.49 1.10
C PRO A 576 -2.28 -22.51 0.43
N THR A 577 -2.06 -22.81 -0.85
CA THR A 577 -2.75 -23.87 -1.59
C THR A 577 -1.77 -24.68 -2.44
N HIS A 578 -2.16 -25.87 -2.90
CA HIS A 578 -1.31 -26.73 -3.74
C HIS A 578 -0.71 -26.03 -4.98
N ASP A 579 -1.38 -25.00 -5.52
CA ASP A 579 -0.92 -24.22 -6.68
C ASP A 579 -0.28 -22.87 -6.30
N ARG A 580 -0.32 -22.46 -5.02
CA ARG A 580 0.24 -21.21 -4.49
C ARG A 580 0.98 -21.47 -3.17
N GLU A 581 2.25 -21.84 -3.26
CA GLU A 581 3.15 -21.99 -2.10
C GLU A 581 3.56 -20.63 -1.51
N SER A 582 3.96 -20.61 -0.23
CA SER A 582 4.61 -19.45 0.37
C SER A 582 5.96 -19.16 -0.30
N ILE A 583 6.27 -17.87 -0.46
CA ILE A 583 7.51 -17.40 -1.13
C ILE A 583 8.76 -17.76 -0.31
N LEU A 584 8.59 -17.90 0.99
CA LEU A 584 9.66 -18.15 1.95
C LEU A 584 9.60 -19.62 2.35
N LYS A 585 10.56 -20.42 1.85
CA LYS A 585 10.64 -21.84 2.17
C LYS A 585 11.29 -22.03 3.54
N MET A 586 10.55 -22.66 4.46
CA MET A 586 11.10 -23.13 5.71
C MET A 586 12.24 -24.12 5.46
N SER A 587 13.15 -24.22 6.42
CA SER A 587 14.36 -25.05 6.31
C SER A 587 14.12 -26.57 6.13
N HIS A 588 12.86 -27.04 6.10
CA HIS A 588 12.49 -28.46 6.17
C HIS A 588 11.62 -29.02 5.02
N ALA A 589 11.51 -28.35 3.87
CA ALA A 589 10.82 -28.95 2.70
C ALA A 589 11.50 -28.66 1.35
N GLU A 590 11.97 -29.72 0.69
CA GLU A 590 12.43 -29.70 -0.71
C GLU A 590 11.26 -29.88 -1.68
N LYS A 591 11.02 -28.90 -2.56
CA LYS A 591 10.63 -29.04 -3.99
C LYS A 591 10.51 -27.65 -4.66
N ALA A 592 10.50 -27.61 -6.00
CA ALA A 592 10.76 -26.44 -6.86
C ALA A 592 9.68 -25.31 -6.82
N PRO A 593 9.99 -24.04 -7.19
CA PRO A 593 9.12 -22.90 -6.87
C PRO A 593 8.23 -22.43 -8.04
N HIS A 594 7.05 -21.87 -7.73
CA HIS A 594 6.26 -21.07 -8.69
C HIS A 594 5.46 -19.89 -8.07
N CYS A 595 5.42 -18.81 -8.86
CA CYS A 595 4.49 -17.66 -8.99
C CYS A 595 4.25 -16.54 -7.96
N CYS A 596 4.81 -16.54 -6.76
CA CYS A 596 4.77 -15.33 -5.94
C CYS A 596 6.19 -14.95 -5.54
N ASN A 597 6.72 -13.85 -6.08
CA ASN A 597 7.99 -13.28 -5.68
C ASN A 597 7.74 -11.99 -4.87
N LEU A 598 8.51 -11.80 -3.80
CA LEU A 598 8.71 -10.51 -3.10
C LEU A 598 9.26 -9.40 -4.02
N GLU A 599 9.48 -9.68 -5.30
CA GLU A 599 9.75 -8.70 -6.35
C GLU A 599 8.52 -7.88 -6.74
N ARG A 600 7.35 -8.14 -6.12
CA ARG A 600 6.11 -7.36 -6.30
C ARG A 600 6.08 -6.02 -5.57
N GLU A 601 7.12 -5.68 -4.79
CA GLU A 601 7.28 -4.28 -4.39
C GLU A 601 7.66 -3.48 -5.64
N ALA A 602 6.78 -2.55 -6.01
CA ALA A 602 7.24 -1.36 -6.70
C ALA A 602 8.16 -0.67 -5.70
N ASP A 603 9.46 -1.02 -5.78
CA ASP A 603 10.51 -0.57 -4.86
C ASP A 603 10.45 0.91 -4.61
#